data_AF-A0A521QGH6-F1
#
_entry.id   AF-A0A521QGH6-F1
#
_cell.length_a   1.000
_cell.length_b   1.000
_cell.length_c   1.000
_cell.angle_alpha   90.00
_cell.angle_beta   90.00
_cell.angle_gamma   90.00
#
_symmetry.space_group_name_H-M   'P 1'
#
loop_
_entity.id
_entity.type
_entity.pdbx_description
1 polymer ?
#
loop_
_entity_poly.entity_id
_entity_poly.type
_entity_poly.pdbx_seq_one_letter_code
_entity_poly.pdbx_strand_id
1 'polypeptide(L)'
;MHAEFEEKTYEQHLTSELVHSRRLFFPPGQVLENIVGFDVALRTSNHTFWKLFPHMYPWWRRMFFRHPPGTHLRHEWWQELEHEIEHFPKFKFNCFIQAKRPNRMTRSNAPEYSSWKKPYFRYDTFRSQQQALESLAQKTSGKAIVVYACPAFHTYKELWRAINTGQLVKQSNFCEIAKLNGHSRYSFASSGNTGIAHSEPTPIESKSFEQALEELHNQEPRQSNSAFLADTAEIIGIASEQLGELRETYMSLSETLFKEADSKLARSLAKIYAFQFVCNVQLLIGYEG
;
A
#
# COMPACT_ATOMS: atom_id res chain seq x y z
N MET A 1 19.76 -8.57 -14.31
CA MET A 1 19.25 -7.44 -15.12
C MET A 1 18.07 -6.86 -14.39
N HIS A 2 18.13 -5.59 -14.00
CA HIS A 2 16.99 -4.92 -13.39
C HIS A 2 15.85 -4.79 -14.41
N ALA A 3 14.60 -4.74 -13.94
CA ALA A 3 13.47 -4.36 -14.79
C ALA A 3 13.69 -2.98 -15.42
N GLU A 4 13.20 -2.77 -16.64
CA GLU A 4 13.29 -1.50 -17.37
C GLU A 4 12.48 -0.37 -16.70
N PHE A 5 11.44 -0.73 -15.94
CA PHE A 5 10.57 0.17 -15.19
C PHE A 5 10.95 0.29 -13.71
N GLU A 6 10.52 1.37 -13.09
CA GLU A 6 10.69 1.63 -11.65
C GLU A 6 9.69 0.85 -10.79
N GLU A 7 10.04 0.64 -9.52
CA GLU A 7 9.16 -0.01 -8.54
C GLU A 7 7.83 0.75 -8.40
N LYS A 8 7.91 2.09 -8.34
CA LYS A 8 6.74 2.96 -8.14
C LYS A 8 5.74 2.88 -9.30
N THR A 9 6.23 2.78 -10.54
CA THR A 9 5.37 2.62 -11.72
C THR A 9 4.56 1.33 -11.64
N TYR A 10 5.21 0.21 -11.29
CA TYR A 10 4.53 -1.07 -11.10
C TYR A 10 3.52 -1.01 -9.94
N GLU A 11 3.93 -0.46 -8.79
CA GLU A 11 3.09 -0.32 -7.60
C GLU A 11 1.78 0.44 -7.88
N GLN A 12 1.86 1.58 -8.58
CA GLN A 12 0.70 2.41 -8.91
C GLN A 12 -0.30 1.66 -9.79
N HIS A 13 0.19 0.98 -10.83
CA HIS A 13 -0.69 0.25 -11.74
C HIS A 13 -1.25 -1.04 -11.11
N LEU A 14 -0.47 -1.74 -10.29
CA LEU A 14 -0.96 -2.89 -9.52
C LEU A 14 -2.11 -2.45 -8.60
N THR A 15 -1.90 -1.35 -7.87
CA THR A 15 -2.93 -0.76 -6.98
C THR A 15 -4.17 -0.37 -7.77
N SER A 16 -4.00 0.28 -8.92
CA SER A 16 -5.12 0.63 -9.81
C SER A 16 -5.90 -0.61 -10.24
N GLU A 17 -5.25 -1.68 -10.69
CA GLU A 17 -5.95 -2.92 -11.06
C GLU A 17 -6.72 -3.51 -9.87
N LEU A 18 -6.11 -3.54 -8.68
CA LEU A 18 -6.73 -4.05 -7.47
C LEU A 18 -7.98 -3.26 -7.04
N VAL A 19 -7.90 -1.93 -7.06
CA VAL A 19 -9.04 -1.06 -6.73
C VAL A 19 -10.18 -1.26 -7.71
N HIS A 20 -9.91 -1.21 -9.01
CA HIS A 20 -10.96 -1.28 -10.04
C HIS A 20 -11.56 -2.67 -10.20
N SER A 21 -10.77 -3.74 -10.02
CA SER A 21 -11.22 -5.12 -10.27
C SER A 21 -11.72 -5.86 -9.04
N ARG A 22 -11.33 -5.45 -7.82
CA ARG A 22 -11.57 -6.23 -6.58
C ARG A 22 -12.35 -5.48 -5.50
N ARG A 23 -12.93 -4.31 -5.81
CA ARG A 23 -13.67 -3.48 -4.83
C ARG A 23 -12.84 -3.25 -3.57
N LEU A 24 -11.56 -2.93 -3.76
CA LEU A 24 -10.69 -2.51 -2.68
C LEU A 24 -10.72 -0.98 -2.62
N PHE A 25 -10.91 -0.43 -1.42
CA PHE A 25 -10.78 0.98 -1.17
C PHE A 25 -9.30 1.33 -1.06
N PHE A 26 -8.89 2.37 -1.79
CA PHE A 26 -7.56 2.95 -1.65
C PHE A 26 -7.65 4.13 -0.69
N PRO A 27 -7.14 4.02 0.56
CA PRO A 27 -6.89 5.20 1.36
C PRO A 27 -5.77 6.02 0.70
N PRO A 28 -5.97 7.33 0.43
CA PRO A 28 -4.98 8.15 -0.26
C PRO A 28 -3.68 8.21 0.54
N GLY A 29 -2.54 7.90 -0.09
CA GLY A 29 -1.22 7.92 0.56
C GLY A 29 -0.51 9.28 0.46
N GLN A 30 0.40 9.56 1.40
CA GLN A 30 1.09 10.86 1.56
C GLN A 30 1.98 11.35 0.41
N VAL A 31 2.28 10.51 -0.58
CA VAL A 31 3.03 10.93 -1.77
C VAL A 31 2.11 11.57 -2.83
N LEU A 32 0.78 11.41 -2.72
CA LEU A 32 -0.21 12.18 -3.49
C LEU A 32 -0.44 13.60 -2.91
N GLU A 33 -0.16 13.80 -1.62
CA GLU A 33 -0.25 15.12 -0.96
C GLU A 33 0.97 16.01 -1.21
N ASN A 34 2.16 15.42 -1.35
CA ASN A 34 3.40 16.19 -1.25
C ASN A 34 3.94 16.75 -2.58
N ILE A 35 3.30 16.48 -3.73
CA ILE A 35 3.77 16.97 -5.05
C ILE A 35 2.80 17.93 -5.77
N VAL A 36 1.45 17.79 -5.76
CA VAL A 36 0.60 18.59 -6.71
C VAL A 36 -0.81 19.05 -6.28
N GLY A 37 -1.46 18.51 -5.24
CA GLY A 37 -2.83 18.94 -4.94
C GLY A 37 -3.84 18.71 -6.08
N PHE A 38 -3.86 17.50 -6.66
CA PHE A 38 -4.98 16.91 -7.39
C PHE A 38 -4.81 15.37 -7.44
N ASP A 39 -5.82 14.60 -6.99
CA ASP A 39 -5.85 13.12 -7.06
C ASP A 39 -6.15 12.60 -8.48
N VAL A 40 -6.91 13.39 -9.25
CA VAL A 40 -7.35 13.18 -10.63
C VAL A 40 -7.63 14.58 -11.20
N ALA A 41 -7.24 14.86 -12.45
CA ALA A 41 -7.73 16.05 -13.16
C ALA A 41 -9.04 15.70 -13.89
N LEU A 42 -10.17 16.16 -13.37
CA LEU A 42 -11.44 16.13 -14.09
C LEU A 42 -11.58 17.43 -14.87
N ARG A 43 -11.34 17.38 -16.19
CA ARG A 43 -11.59 18.54 -17.07
C ARG A 43 -13.09 18.72 -17.25
N THR A 44 -13.71 19.59 -16.46
CA THR A 44 -15.11 19.99 -16.64
C THR A 44 -15.22 21.46 -17.03
N SER A 45 -15.91 21.74 -18.15
CA SER A 45 -16.31 23.08 -18.57
C SER A 45 -17.70 23.47 -18.03
N ASN A 46 -18.31 22.61 -17.20
CA ASN A 46 -19.67 22.81 -16.71
C ASN A 46 -19.68 23.73 -15.48
N HIS A 47 -20.23 24.93 -15.66
CA HIS A 47 -20.36 25.96 -14.62
C HIS A 47 -21.17 25.49 -13.40
N THR A 48 -22.04 24.48 -13.53
CA THR A 48 -22.87 23.97 -12.45
C THR A 48 -22.06 23.16 -11.42
N PHE A 49 -20.96 22.51 -11.84
CA PHE A 49 -20.06 21.77 -10.95
C PHE A 49 -19.45 22.67 -9.88
N TRP A 50 -19.03 23.88 -10.25
CA TRP A 50 -18.42 24.85 -9.33
C TRP A 50 -19.40 25.48 -8.33
N LYS A 51 -20.71 25.38 -8.58
CA LYS A 51 -21.75 25.84 -7.64
C LYS A 51 -21.92 24.92 -6.44
N LEU A 52 -21.34 23.72 -6.47
CA LEU A 52 -21.36 22.77 -5.37
C LEU A 52 -20.43 23.18 -4.21
N PHE A 53 -19.52 24.14 -4.42
CA PHE A 53 -18.52 24.60 -3.43
C PHE A 53 -18.59 26.13 -3.17
N PRO A 54 -19.73 26.66 -2.71
CA PRO A 54 -20.03 28.10 -2.71
C PRO A 54 -19.17 28.95 -1.74
N HIS A 55 -18.58 28.33 -0.71
CA HIS A 55 -17.77 28.99 0.32
C HIS A 55 -16.31 29.24 -0.11
N MET A 56 -15.88 28.70 -1.26
CA MET A 56 -14.56 29.00 -1.83
C MET A 56 -14.46 30.41 -2.41
N TYR A 57 -15.57 31.16 -2.58
CA TYR A 57 -15.55 32.52 -3.13
C TYR A 57 -16.54 33.50 -2.49
N PRO A 58 -16.09 34.34 -1.54
CA PRO A 58 -16.79 35.56 -1.14
C PRO A 58 -16.30 36.82 -1.91
N TRP A 59 -17.25 37.69 -2.26
CA TRP A 59 -17.12 38.84 -3.19
C TRP A 59 -16.12 39.96 -2.81
N TRP A 60 -15.60 39.96 -1.59
CA TRP A 60 -14.69 40.99 -1.05
C TRP A 60 -13.18 40.66 -1.16
N ARG A 61 -12.78 39.49 -1.67
CA ARG A 61 -11.37 39.04 -1.72
C ARG A 61 -10.55 39.54 -2.94
N ARG A 62 -10.83 40.73 -3.49
CA ARG A 62 -10.23 41.21 -4.75
C ARG A 62 -9.00 42.12 -4.64
N MET A 63 -8.52 42.51 -3.44
CA MET A 63 -7.49 43.58 -3.38
C MET A 63 -6.21 43.33 -2.56
N PHE A 64 -6.12 42.30 -1.70
CA PHE A 64 -4.85 41.97 -1.03
C PHE A 64 -4.67 40.45 -0.90
N PHE A 65 -3.75 39.92 -1.69
CA PHE A 65 -3.47 38.47 -1.83
C PHE A 65 -2.52 37.94 -0.74
N ARG A 66 -3.01 37.02 0.11
CA ARG A 66 -2.29 35.89 0.75
C ARG A 66 -3.36 34.81 1.03
N HIS A 67 -3.30 33.54 0.62
CA HIS A 67 -2.25 32.58 0.23
C HIS A 67 -2.64 31.75 -1.03
N PRO A 68 -1.70 31.00 -1.64
CA PRO A 68 -1.80 29.52 -1.63
C PRO A 68 -0.43 28.81 -1.57
N PRO A 69 -0.17 27.91 -0.60
CA PRO A 69 -0.05 26.47 -0.94
C PRO A 69 -0.39 25.46 0.18
N GLY A 70 -0.86 24.25 -0.18
CA GLY A 70 -0.78 23.02 0.63
C GLY A 70 -1.78 22.83 1.77
N THR A 71 -3.08 22.97 1.48
CA THR A 71 -4.27 22.58 2.29
C THR A 71 -4.03 21.97 3.68
N HIS A 72 -4.04 22.82 4.71
CA HIS A 72 -4.30 22.37 6.08
C HIS A 72 -5.77 21.93 6.17
N LEU A 73 -6.02 20.66 6.50
CA LEU A 73 -7.35 20.21 6.87
C LEU A 73 -7.73 20.93 8.17
N ARG A 74 -8.77 21.77 8.12
CA ARG A 74 -9.25 22.47 9.32
C ARG A 74 -9.60 21.45 10.39
N HIS A 75 -9.43 21.80 11.66
CA HIS A 75 -9.82 20.93 12.77
C HIS A 75 -11.28 20.43 12.63
N GLU A 76 -12.18 21.31 12.18
CA GLU A 76 -13.59 21.00 11.86
C GLU A 76 -13.75 19.87 10.84
N TRP A 77 -12.86 19.78 9.83
CA TRP A 77 -12.91 18.73 8.80
C TRP A 77 -12.51 17.37 9.33
N TRP A 78 -11.67 17.32 10.35
CA TRP A 78 -11.33 16.06 11.03
C TRP A 78 -12.49 15.55 11.89
N GLN A 79 -13.21 16.46 12.55
CA GLN A 79 -14.42 16.12 13.29
C GLN A 79 -15.53 15.66 12.33
N GLU A 80 -15.69 16.33 11.20
CA GLU A 80 -16.62 15.94 10.15
C GLU A 80 -16.24 14.58 9.56
N LEU A 81 -14.97 14.36 9.19
CA LEU A 81 -14.52 13.07 8.69
C LEU A 81 -14.68 11.94 9.72
N GLU A 82 -14.48 12.20 11.01
CA GLU A 82 -14.77 11.24 12.08
C GLU A 82 -16.23 10.81 12.11
N HIS A 83 -17.14 11.71 11.74
CA HIS A 83 -18.56 11.39 11.62
C HIS A 83 -18.87 10.67 10.30
N GLU A 84 -18.39 11.22 9.19
CA GLU A 84 -18.67 10.75 7.83
C GLU A 84 -18.05 9.38 7.53
N ILE A 85 -16.96 9.00 8.21
CA ILE A 85 -16.32 7.70 7.98
C ILE A 85 -17.26 6.52 8.23
N GLU A 86 -18.28 6.70 9.08
CA GLU A 86 -19.27 5.65 9.33
C GLU A 86 -20.27 5.47 8.20
N HIS A 87 -20.41 6.47 7.32
CA HIS A 87 -21.20 6.42 6.09
C HIS A 87 -20.46 5.76 4.93
N PHE A 88 -19.15 5.54 5.05
CA PHE A 88 -18.40 4.80 4.05
C PHE A 88 -18.83 3.32 4.05
N PRO A 89 -18.66 2.60 2.93
CA PRO A 89 -18.82 1.16 2.91
C PRO A 89 -18.09 0.49 4.08
N LYS A 90 -18.73 -0.47 4.76
CA LYS A 90 -18.16 -1.03 5.99
C LYS A 90 -16.87 -1.78 5.71
N PHE A 91 -15.82 -1.44 6.46
CA PHE A 91 -14.50 -2.02 6.30
C PHE A 91 -14.46 -3.46 6.84
N LYS A 92 -13.82 -4.35 6.08
CA LYS A 92 -13.80 -5.79 6.33
C LYS A 92 -12.41 -6.27 6.73
N PHE A 93 -11.40 -5.89 5.93
CA PHE A 93 -10.02 -6.35 6.12
C PHE A 93 -9.02 -5.38 5.51
N ASN A 94 -7.77 -5.49 5.98
CA ASN A 94 -6.64 -4.75 5.42
C ASN A 94 -5.86 -5.63 4.44
N CYS A 95 -5.31 -5.02 3.39
CA CYS A 95 -4.38 -5.65 2.46
C CYS A 95 -3.14 -4.76 2.35
N PHE A 96 -2.07 -5.18 3.00
CA PHE A 96 -0.76 -4.55 2.99
C PHE A 96 0.10 -5.20 1.89
N ILE A 97 0.49 -4.40 0.90
CA ILE A 97 1.27 -4.85 -0.25
C ILE A 97 2.54 -4.02 -0.35
N GLN A 98 3.70 -4.67 -0.20
CA GLN A 98 4.98 -4.04 -0.54
C GLN A 98 5.38 -4.48 -1.96
N ALA A 99 5.29 -3.55 -2.90
CA ALA A 99 5.73 -3.79 -4.28
C ALA A 99 7.25 -3.97 -4.33
N LYS A 100 7.73 -4.81 -5.24
CA LYS A 100 9.16 -5.06 -5.47
C LYS A 100 9.50 -4.99 -6.95
N ARG A 101 10.58 -4.29 -7.28
CA ARG A 101 11.19 -4.33 -8.61
C ARG A 101 11.98 -5.64 -8.81
N PRO A 102 11.73 -6.41 -9.88
CA PRO A 102 12.43 -7.67 -10.07
C PRO A 102 13.82 -7.48 -10.68
N ASN A 103 14.74 -8.33 -10.23
CA ASN A 103 16.02 -8.58 -10.89
C ASN A 103 15.93 -9.88 -11.66
N ARG A 104 15.89 -9.80 -12.99
CA ARG A 104 15.89 -10.97 -13.88
C ARG A 104 17.29 -11.55 -14.01
N MET A 105 17.41 -12.84 -13.80
CA MET A 105 18.65 -13.59 -13.80
C MET A 105 18.56 -14.67 -14.88
N THR A 106 19.49 -14.65 -15.84
CA THR A 106 19.39 -15.48 -17.06
C THR A 106 20.60 -16.38 -17.28
N ARG A 107 21.75 -16.04 -16.68
CA ARG A 107 23.00 -16.76 -16.88
C ARG A 107 23.08 -17.97 -15.95
N SER A 108 23.72 -19.04 -16.41
CA SER A 108 23.94 -20.25 -15.62
C SER A 108 24.87 -20.05 -14.41
N ASN A 109 25.68 -18.99 -14.42
CA ASN A 109 26.52 -18.58 -13.30
C ASN A 109 25.84 -17.55 -12.38
N ALA A 110 24.56 -17.24 -12.61
CA ALA A 110 23.82 -16.40 -11.69
C ALA A 110 23.77 -17.05 -10.30
N PRO A 111 23.81 -16.26 -9.21
CA PRO A 111 23.48 -16.75 -7.88
C PRO A 111 22.13 -17.49 -7.90
N GLU A 112 21.84 -18.42 -7.00
CA GLU A 112 20.55 -19.16 -6.99
C GLU A 112 20.20 -19.97 -8.28
N TYR A 113 21.00 -19.94 -9.35
CA TYR A 113 20.70 -20.68 -10.59
C TYR A 113 20.66 -22.20 -10.36
N SER A 114 21.45 -22.71 -9.42
CA SER A 114 21.44 -24.12 -9.03
C SER A 114 20.05 -24.59 -8.56
N SER A 115 19.27 -23.70 -7.94
CA SER A 115 17.92 -23.97 -7.46
C SER A 115 16.88 -24.01 -8.59
N TRP A 116 17.07 -23.22 -9.64
CA TRP A 116 16.07 -23.05 -10.70
C TRP A 116 16.40 -23.79 -11.99
N LYS A 117 17.68 -23.82 -12.37
CA LYS A 117 18.20 -24.33 -13.65
C LYS A 117 17.52 -23.73 -14.89
N LYS A 118 16.99 -22.52 -14.75
CA LYS A 118 16.32 -21.72 -15.79
C LYS A 118 16.37 -20.23 -15.39
N PRO A 119 16.05 -19.31 -16.31
CA PRO A 119 15.89 -17.91 -15.96
C PRO A 119 14.86 -17.70 -14.84
N TYR A 120 15.15 -16.79 -13.93
CA TYR A 120 14.31 -16.51 -12.76
C TYR A 120 14.37 -15.03 -12.38
N PHE A 121 13.53 -14.61 -11.44
CA PHE A 121 13.48 -13.26 -10.88
C PHE A 121 13.81 -13.31 -9.40
N ARG A 122 14.36 -12.23 -8.86
CA ARG A 122 14.63 -12.09 -7.43
C ARG A 122 14.48 -10.65 -6.96
N TYR A 123 14.27 -10.49 -5.66
CA TYR A 123 14.36 -9.22 -4.95
C TYR A 123 14.97 -9.44 -3.57
N ASP A 124 15.57 -8.38 -3.02
CA ASP A 124 16.11 -8.36 -1.66
C ASP A 124 15.09 -7.72 -0.70
N THR A 125 15.13 -8.12 0.57
CA THR A 125 14.34 -7.54 1.66
C THR A 125 15.24 -6.67 2.53
N PHE A 126 14.68 -5.58 3.07
CA PHE A 126 15.40 -4.72 4.01
C PHE A 126 15.07 -5.14 5.43
N ARG A 127 16.08 -5.53 6.21
CA ARG A 127 15.91 -6.22 7.51
C ARG A 127 14.92 -5.50 8.45
N SER A 128 15.11 -4.20 8.66
CA SER A 128 14.25 -3.40 9.54
C SER A 128 12.79 -3.33 9.08
N GLN A 129 12.56 -3.19 7.77
CA GLN A 129 11.21 -3.20 7.21
C GLN A 129 10.59 -4.60 7.31
N GLN A 130 11.38 -5.64 6.98
CA GLN A 130 10.96 -7.03 7.02
C GLN A 130 10.49 -7.42 8.42
N GLN A 131 11.25 -7.11 9.48
CA GLN A 131 10.88 -7.44 10.86
C GLN A 131 9.58 -6.74 11.31
N ALA A 132 9.40 -5.48 10.93
CA ALA A 132 8.16 -4.74 11.22
C ALA A 132 6.96 -5.32 10.45
N LEU A 133 7.12 -5.65 9.17
CA LEU A 133 6.07 -6.24 8.35
C LEU A 133 5.75 -7.70 8.77
N GLU A 134 6.72 -8.46 9.25
CA GLU A 134 6.51 -9.76 9.89
C GLU A 134 5.69 -9.64 11.17
N SER A 135 6.04 -8.70 12.05
CA SER A 135 5.28 -8.42 13.27
C SER A 135 3.84 -8.01 12.95
N LEU A 136 3.65 -7.17 11.92
CA LEU A 136 2.33 -6.81 11.39
C LEU A 136 1.57 -8.05 10.89
N ALA A 137 2.20 -8.90 10.07
CA ALA A 137 1.60 -10.11 9.53
C ALA A 137 1.17 -11.09 10.63
N GLN A 138 1.99 -11.29 11.65
CA GLN A 138 1.68 -12.15 12.79
C GLN A 138 0.49 -11.63 13.59
N LYS A 139 0.46 -10.32 13.88
CA LYS A 139 -0.62 -9.69 14.67
C LYS A 139 -1.95 -9.57 13.92
N THR A 140 -1.89 -9.54 12.60
CA THR A 140 -3.07 -9.45 11.72
C THR A 140 -3.45 -10.79 11.10
N SER A 141 -2.86 -11.90 11.54
CA SER A 141 -3.13 -13.23 11.00
C SER A 141 -4.63 -13.54 10.96
N GLY A 142 -5.12 -13.92 9.77
CA GLY A 142 -6.54 -14.21 9.51
C GLY A 142 -7.46 -12.98 9.41
N LYS A 143 -6.92 -11.76 9.58
CA LYS A 143 -7.65 -10.48 9.51
C LYS A 143 -7.12 -9.54 8.42
N ALA A 144 -5.89 -9.74 7.96
CA ALA A 144 -5.29 -8.96 6.89
C ALA A 144 -4.43 -9.83 5.97
N ILE A 145 -4.18 -9.32 4.77
CA ILE A 145 -3.18 -9.85 3.84
C ILE A 145 -1.94 -8.99 3.99
N VAL A 146 -0.77 -9.61 4.17
CA VAL A 146 0.52 -8.90 4.26
C VAL A 146 1.52 -9.61 3.35
N VAL A 147 1.77 -9.02 2.18
CA VAL A 147 2.50 -9.69 1.09
C VAL A 147 3.51 -8.77 0.41
N TYR A 148 4.55 -9.39 -0.12
CA TYR A 148 5.33 -8.84 -1.22
C TYR A 148 4.62 -9.10 -2.55
N ALA A 149 4.68 -8.14 -3.46
CA ALA A 149 4.21 -8.31 -4.84
C ALA A 149 5.34 -7.95 -5.81
N CYS A 150 5.72 -8.88 -6.68
CA CYS A 150 6.79 -8.67 -7.65
C CYS A 150 6.37 -9.20 -9.04
N PRO A 151 6.48 -8.42 -10.13
CA PRO A 151 6.08 -8.88 -11.45
C PRO A 151 7.00 -10.00 -11.94
N ALA A 152 6.44 -11.01 -12.61
CA ALA A 152 7.18 -12.07 -13.29
C ALA A 152 7.60 -11.70 -14.71
N PHE A 153 7.93 -10.43 -14.90
CA PHE A 153 8.37 -9.82 -16.14
C PHE A 153 9.26 -8.61 -15.83
N HIS A 154 9.93 -8.06 -16.84
CA HIS A 154 10.96 -7.03 -16.60
C HIS A 154 11.05 -5.96 -17.69
N THR A 155 10.32 -6.07 -18.79
CA THR A 155 10.34 -5.07 -19.88
C THR A 155 9.14 -4.14 -19.83
N TYR A 156 9.26 -2.93 -20.36
CA TYR A 156 8.14 -2.01 -20.54
C TYR A 156 7.04 -2.61 -21.42
N LYS A 157 7.42 -3.36 -22.46
CA LYS A 157 6.46 -4.04 -23.35
C LYS A 157 5.57 -5.01 -22.56
N GLU A 158 6.16 -5.79 -21.66
CA GLU A 158 5.41 -6.72 -20.80
C GLU A 158 4.54 -5.96 -19.80
N LEU A 159 5.08 -4.91 -19.15
CA LEU A 159 4.34 -4.07 -18.22
C LEU A 159 3.09 -3.47 -18.86
N TRP A 160 3.22 -2.78 -19.99
CA TRP A 160 2.09 -2.13 -20.67
C TRP A 160 1.08 -3.15 -21.20
N ARG A 161 1.54 -4.33 -21.66
CA ARG A 161 0.63 -5.42 -22.03
C ARG A 161 -0.18 -5.90 -20.82
N ALA A 162 0.46 -6.09 -19.67
CA ALA A 162 -0.22 -6.54 -18.45
C ALA A 162 -1.25 -5.50 -17.98
N ILE A 163 -0.88 -4.21 -17.98
CA ILE A 163 -1.77 -3.08 -17.66
C ILE A 163 -2.99 -3.06 -18.60
N ASN A 164 -2.76 -3.06 -19.91
CA ASN A 164 -3.83 -2.95 -20.90
C ASN A 164 -4.79 -4.15 -20.90
N THR A 165 -4.36 -5.30 -20.38
CA THR A 165 -5.16 -6.52 -20.31
C THR A 165 -5.75 -6.79 -18.91
N GLY A 166 -5.46 -5.94 -17.92
CA GLY A 166 -5.89 -6.15 -16.53
C GLY A 166 -5.36 -7.46 -15.94
N GLN A 167 -4.08 -7.75 -16.21
CA GLN A 167 -3.42 -8.99 -15.79
C GLN A 167 -2.19 -8.75 -14.91
N LEU A 168 -1.99 -7.57 -14.34
CA LEU A 168 -0.85 -7.33 -13.45
C LEU A 168 -0.86 -8.27 -12.25
N VAL A 169 -1.99 -8.46 -11.59
CA VAL A 169 -2.10 -9.39 -10.45
C VAL A 169 -1.73 -10.80 -10.89
N LYS A 170 -2.31 -11.28 -12.00
CA LYS A 170 -2.05 -12.64 -12.53
C LYS A 170 -0.61 -12.83 -13.03
N GLN A 171 0.04 -11.76 -13.48
CA GLN A 171 1.42 -11.78 -13.98
C GLN A 171 2.45 -11.44 -12.89
N SER A 172 2.02 -11.38 -11.62
CA SER A 172 2.89 -11.14 -10.47
C SER A 172 3.02 -12.36 -9.58
N ASN A 173 4.13 -12.40 -8.86
CA ASN A 173 4.37 -13.33 -7.78
C ASN A 173 4.09 -12.64 -6.44
N PHE A 174 3.26 -13.25 -5.62
CA PHE A 174 2.91 -12.79 -4.28
C PHE A 174 3.49 -13.72 -3.23
N CYS A 175 4.23 -13.15 -2.28
CA CYS A 175 4.84 -13.91 -1.19
C CYS A 175 4.37 -13.36 0.16
N GLU A 176 3.84 -14.23 1.02
CA GLU A 176 3.48 -13.87 2.40
C GLU A 176 4.72 -13.47 3.17
N ILE A 177 4.72 -12.24 3.73
CA ILE A 177 5.91 -11.69 4.40
C ILE A 177 6.36 -12.55 5.57
N ALA A 178 5.40 -13.10 6.33
CA ALA A 178 5.67 -13.98 7.47
C ALA A 178 6.46 -15.24 7.10
N LYS A 179 6.45 -15.67 5.83
CA LYS A 179 7.19 -16.84 5.34
C LYS A 179 8.65 -16.54 4.97
N LEU A 180 9.06 -15.28 4.99
CA LEU A 180 10.44 -14.85 4.73
C LEU A 180 11.23 -14.56 6.02
N ASN A 181 10.77 -15.04 7.17
CA ASN A 181 11.47 -14.85 8.45
C ASN A 181 12.93 -15.31 8.39
N GLY A 182 13.84 -14.39 8.70
CA GLY A 182 15.29 -14.63 8.67
C GLY A 182 15.91 -14.68 7.26
N HIS A 183 15.11 -14.46 6.21
CA HIS A 183 15.58 -14.46 4.82
C HIS A 183 15.76 -13.04 4.28
N SER A 184 16.89 -12.81 3.61
CA SER A 184 17.24 -11.49 3.06
C SER A 184 16.88 -11.33 1.59
N ARG A 185 16.46 -12.42 0.94
CA ARG A 185 16.19 -12.46 -0.49
C ARG A 185 15.15 -13.51 -0.80
N TYR A 186 14.37 -13.23 -1.84
CA TYR A 186 13.41 -14.17 -2.39
C TYR A 186 13.58 -14.26 -3.91
N SER A 187 13.41 -15.46 -4.46
CA SER A 187 13.49 -15.72 -5.89
C SER A 187 12.34 -16.59 -6.36
N PHE A 188 11.94 -16.44 -7.62
CA PHE A 188 10.85 -17.18 -8.24
C PHE A 188 11.04 -17.23 -9.76
N ALA A 189 10.49 -18.23 -10.43
CA ALA A 189 10.61 -18.36 -11.88
C ALA A 189 9.36 -17.96 -12.68
N SER A 190 8.21 -17.82 -12.01
CA SER A 190 6.91 -17.52 -12.63
C SER A 190 6.02 -16.72 -11.69
N SER A 191 4.95 -16.15 -12.24
CA SER A 191 3.87 -15.57 -11.45
C SER A 191 3.19 -16.64 -10.57
N GLY A 192 2.38 -16.20 -9.61
CA GLY A 192 1.72 -17.05 -8.63
C GLY A 192 2.20 -16.74 -7.22
N ASN A 193 2.50 -17.79 -6.46
CA ASN A 193 2.66 -17.74 -5.00
C ASN A 193 3.81 -18.63 -4.50
N THR A 194 4.68 -19.10 -5.39
CA THR A 194 5.76 -20.03 -5.07
C THR A 194 7.12 -19.45 -5.42
N GLY A 195 8.12 -19.84 -4.64
CA GLY A 195 9.49 -19.39 -4.81
C GLY A 195 10.43 -20.00 -3.78
N ILE A 196 11.62 -19.42 -3.65
CA ILE A 196 12.66 -19.87 -2.74
C ILE A 196 13.18 -18.65 -1.99
N ALA A 197 13.17 -18.74 -0.66
CA ALA A 197 13.79 -17.77 0.22
C ALA A 197 15.28 -18.10 0.39
N HIS A 198 16.11 -17.06 0.54
CA HIS A 198 17.56 -17.17 0.55
C HIS A 198 18.15 -16.52 1.79
N SER A 199 18.62 -17.39 2.68
CA SER A 199 19.64 -17.22 3.73
C SER A 199 20.19 -18.63 3.98
N GLU A 200 19.25 -19.57 4.12
CA GLU A 200 19.35 -20.95 3.66
C GLU A 200 18.30 -21.15 2.55
N PRO A 201 18.56 -21.92 1.48
CA PRO A 201 17.59 -22.11 0.41
C PRO A 201 16.36 -22.88 0.89
N THR A 202 15.25 -22.18 1.09
CA THR A 202 14.00 -22.77 1.60
C THR A 202 12.87 -22.58 0.59
N PRO A 203 12.25 -23.65 0.08
CA PRO A 203 11.05 -23.53 -0.75
C PRO A 203 9.92 -22.88 0.03
N ILE A 204 9.29 -21.87 -0.56
CA ILE A 204 8.15 -21.16 0.01
C ILE A 204 6.96 -21.30 -0.94
N GLU A 205 5.85 -21.77 -0.39
CA GLU A 205 4.54 -21.74 -1.02
C GLU A 205 3.64 -20.86 -0.16
N SER A 206 3.29 -19.69 -0.68
CA SER A 206 2.32 -18.77 -0.09
C SER A 206 0.91 -19.19 -0.47
N LYS A 207 -0.11 -18.66 0.20
CA LYS A 207 -1.47 -18.76 -0.31
C LYS A 207 -1.62 -17.99 -1.64
N SER A 208 -2.50 -18.44 -2.54
CA SER A 208 -2.86 -17.62 -3.71
C SER A 208 -3.44 -16.30 -3.23
N PHE A 209 -3.00 -15.20 -3.85
CA PHE A 209 -3.43 -13.86 -3.47
C PHE A 209 -4.94 -13.68 -3.69
N GLU A 210 -5.49 -14.21 -4.78
CA GLU A 210 -6.93 -14.21 -5.04
C GLU A 210 -7.71 -15.01 -4.01
N GLN A 211 -7.24 -16.21 -3.66
CA GLN A 211 -7.87 -17.02 -2.61
C GLN A 211 -7.85 -16.31 -1.25
N ALA A 212 -6.74 -15.65 -0.91
CA ALA A 212 -6.62 -14.87 0.33
C ALA A 212 -7.61 -13.69 0.35
N LEU A 213 -7.78 -12.99 -0.77
CA LEU A 213 -8.75 -11.91 -0.92
C LEU A 213 -10.19 -12.41 -0.78
N GLU A 214 -10.55 -13.50 -1.47
CA GLU A 214 -11.90 -14.07 -1.45
C GLU A 214 -12.28 -14.53 -0.04
N GLU A 215 -11.39 -15.20 0.68
CA GLU A 215 -11.66 -15.65 2.04
C GLU A 215 -11.89 -14.51 3.03
N LEU A 216 -11.11 -13.43 2.96
CA LEU A 216 -11.33 -12.26 3.82
C LEU A 216 -12.57 -11.46 3.37
N HIS A 217 -12.83 -11.40 2.07
CA HIS A 217 -14.03 -10.74 1.55
C HIS A 217 -15.31 -11.44 1.98
N ASN A 218 -15.28 -12.74 2.27
CA ASN A 218 -16.44 -13.49 2.77
C ASN A 218 -16.65 -13.36 4.29
N GLN A 219 -15.77 -12.70 5.02
CA GLN A 219 -15.97 -12.46 6.46
C GLN A 219 -16.96 -11.32 6.68
N GLU A 220 -17.75 -11.34 7.74
CA GLU A 220 -18.61 -10.20 8.08
C GLU A 220 -17.79 -9.03 8.67
N PRO A 221 -18.14 -7.76 8.37
CA PRO A 221 -17.59 -6.61 9.09
C PRO A 221 -17.83 -6.77 10.60
N ARG A 222 -16.78 -6.57 11.41
CA ARG A 222 -16.84 -6.83 12.86
C ARG A 222 -17.05 -5.58 13.71
N GLN A 223 -16.88 -4.40 13.12
CA GLN A 223 -16.85 -3.14 13.86
C GLN A 223 -17.11 -1.92 12.97
N SER A 224 -17.31 -0.77 13.62
CA SER A 224 -17.37 0.55 12.97
C SER A 224 -16.08 0.88 12.21
N ASN A 225 -16.15 1.72 11.18
CA ASN A 225 -14.99 2.06 10.36
C ASN A 225 -13.92 2.82 11.17
N SER A 226 -14.34 3.68 12.10
CA SER A 226 -13.42 4.36 13.01
C SER A 226 -12.68 3.38 13.93
N ALA A 227 -13.39 2.40 14.52
CA ALA A 227 -12.75 1.36 15.34
C ALA A 227 -11.79 0.51 14.50
N PHE A 228 -12.16 0.18 13.26
CA PHE A 228 -11.29 -0.55 12.34
C PHE A 228 -9.96 0.15 12.08
N LEU A 229 -9.97 1.47 11.84
CA LEU A 229 -8.75 2.23 11.65
C LEU A 229 -7.97 2.41 12.96
N ALA A 230 -8.64 2.56 14.10
CA ALA A 230 -7.99 2.63 15.41
C ALA A 230 -7.23 1.34 15.73
N ASP A 231 -7.87 0.17 15.57
CA ASP A 231 -7.23 -1.13 15.76
C ASP A 231 -6.05 -1.33 14.81
N THR A 232 -6.21 -0.91 13.55
CA THR A 232 -5.15 -0.99 12.55
C THR A 232 -3.93 -0.16 12.98
N ALA A 233 -4.17 1.07 13.45
CA ALA A 233 -3.13 1.97 13.93
C ALA A 233 -2.46 1.47 15.23
N GLU A 234 -3.21 0.82 16.12
CA GLU A 234 -2.65 0.19 17.32
C GLU A 234 -1.73 -0.97 16.95
N ILE A 235 -2.17 -1.87 16.08
CA ILE A 235 -1.36 -3.01 15.63
C ILE A 235 -0.10 -2.53 14.92
N ILE A 236 -0.21 -1.51 14.06
CA ILE A 236 0.94 -0.85 13.42
C ILE A 236 1.87 -0.24 14.47
N GLY A 237 1.34 0.40 15.51
CA GLY A 237 2.12 0.93 16.62
C GLY A 237 2.99 -0.15 17.26
N ILE A 238 2.44 -1.33 17.52
CA ILE A 238 3.22 -2.45 18.08
C ILE A 238 4.21 -3.01 17.06
N ALA A 239 3.82 -3.14 15.78
CA ALA A 239 4.71 -3.61 14.72
C ALA A 239 5.91 -2.68 14.50
N SER A 240 5.71 -1.37 14.68
CA SER A 240 6.73 -0.33 14.52
C SER A 240 7.89 -0.43 15.50
N GLU A 241 7.72 -1.14 16.63
CA GLU A 241 8.80 -1.41 17.57
C GLU A 241 9.96 -2.19 16.94
N GLN A 242 9.66 -2.95 15.88
CA GLN A 242 10.64 -3.78 15.15
C GLN A 242 11.33 -3.03 14.00
N LEU A 243 11.09 -1.73 13.82
CA LEU A 243 11.67 -0.94 12.72
C LEU A 243 13.18 -0.66 12.87
N GLY A 244 13.80 -1.00 14.00
CA GLY A 244 15.23 -0.74 14.22
C GLY A 244 15.58 0.73 13.97
N GLU A 245 16.54 0.98 13.07
CA GLU A 245 16.98 2.34 12.70
C GLU A 245 15.87 3.23 12.10
N LEU A 246 14.82 2.64 11.53
CA LEU A 246 13.72 3.41 10.94
C LEU A 246 12.68 3.88 11.98
N ARG A 247 12.80 3.43 13.24
CA ARG A 247 11.82 3.70 14.29
C ARG A 247 11.71 5.19 14.62
N GLU A 248 12.83 5.90 14.70
CA GLU A 248 12.82 7.34 15.00
C GLU A 248 12.10 8.13 13.92
N THR A 249 12.30 7.76 12.64
CA THR A 249 11.59 8.38 11.51
C THR A 249 10.09 8.11 11.60
N TYR A 250 9.70 6.87 11.89
CA TYR A 250 8.29 6.52 12.11
C TYR A 250 7.66 7.34 13.26
N MET A 251 8.32 7.42 14.42
CA MET A 251 7.81 8.17 15.57
C MET A 251 7.65 9.65 15.23
N SER A 252 8.68 10.26 14.64
CA SER A 252 8.65 11.66 14.23
C SER A 252 7.51 11.94 13.26
N LEU A 253 7.33 11.12 12.23
CA LEU A 253 6.19 11.25 11.30
C LEU A 253 4.87 11.07 12.03
N SER A 254 4.71 10.03 12.84
CA SER A 254 3.45 9.75 13.54
C SER A 254 3.01 10.86 14.52
N GLU A 255 3.97 11.61 15.08
CA GLU A 255 3.72 12.70 16.02
C GLU A 255 3.55 14.07 15.33
N THR A 256 4.10 14.23 14.13
CA THR A 256 4.05 15.50 13.39
C THR A 256 2.90 15.54 12.40
N LEU A 257 2.59 14.41 11.77
CA LEU A 257 1.48 14.28 10.84
C LEU A 257 0.16 14.53 11.56
N PHE A 258 -0.59 15.50 11.05
CA PHE A 258 -1.89 15.91 11.59
C PHE A 258 -1.85 16.30 13.07
N LYS A 259 -0.69 16.74 13.60
CA LYS A 259 -0.55 17.17 15.00
C LYS A 259 -1.56 18.23 15.43
N GLU A 260 -1.95 19.10 14.49
CA GLU A 260 -2.92 20.17 14.71
C GLU A 260 -4.38 19.67 14.71
N ALA A 261 -4.62 18.44 14.26
CA ALA A 261 -5.92 17.80 14.29
C ALA A 261 -6.11 17.13 15.64
N ASP A 262 -6.84 17.78 16.56
CA ASP A 262 -7.27 17.18 17.83
C ASP A 262 -8.36 16.11 17.59
N SER A 263 -8.00 15.03 16.89
CA SER A 263 -8.88 13.97 16.41
C SER A 263 -8.24 12.60 16.68
N LYS A 264 -9.06 11.62 17.07
CA LYS A 264 -8.63 10.22 17.22
C LYS A 264 -8.33 9.60 15.86
N LEU A 265 -9.21 9.85 14.87
CA LEU A 265 -9.03 9.36 13.51
C LEU A 265 -7.76 9.92 12.87
N ALA A 266 -7.50 11.23 13.02
CA ALA A 266 -6.29 11.86 12.53
C ALA A 266 -5.03 11.18 13.09
N ARG A 267 -4.99 10.92 14.41
CA ARG A 267 -3.87 10.19 15.04
C ARG A 267 -3.71 8.76 14.53
N SER A 268 -4.81 8.05 14.30
CA SER A 268 -4.76 6.70 13.72
C SER A 268 -4.20 6.73 12.30
N LEU A 269 -4.69 7.65 11.46
CA LEU A 269 -4.21 7.81 10.09
C LEU A 269 -2.75 8.27 10.02
N ALA A 270 -2.31 9.15 10.92
CA ALA A 270 -0.91 9.56 11.03
C ALA A 270 0.03 8.37 11.26
N LYS A 271 -0.33 7.46 12.19
CA LYS A 271 0.43 6.22 12.42
C LYS A 271 0.43 5.30 11.20
N ILE A 272 -0.73 5.10 10.58
CA ILE A 272 -0.86 4.28 9.37
C ILE A 272 0.02 4.83 8.25
N TYR A 273 -0.07 6.13 7.96
CA TYR A 273 0.71 6.76 6.89
C TYR A 273 2.21 6.79 7.18
N ALA A 274 2.61 7.08 8.41
CA ALA A 274 4.01 7.01 8.80
C ALA A 274 4.58 5.61 8.55
N PHE A 275 3.83 4.57 8.90
CA PHE A 275 4.25 3.19 8.65
C PHE A 275 4.29 2.85 7.15
N GLN A 276 3.28 3.26 6.38
CA GLN A 276 3.26 3.09 4.92
C GLN A 276 4.49 3.71 4.26
N PHE A 277 4.83 4.93 4.67
CA PHE A 277 5.99 5.67 4.17
C PHE A 277 7.30 4.95 4.51
N VAL A 278 7.51 4.64 5.79
CA VAL A 278 8.76 4.05 6.28
C VAL A 278 8.97 2.63 5.74
N CYS A 279 7.90 1.85 5.60
CA CYS A 279 7.96 0.48 5.09
C CYS A 279 7.81 0.37 3.56
N ASN A 280 7.56 1.48 2.85
CA ASN A 280 7.15 1.49 1.45
C ASN A 280 6.03 0.47 1.16
N VAL A 281 4.98 0.46 1.98
CA VAL A 281 3.87 -0.49 1.89
C VAL A 281 2.57 0.23 1.53
N GLN A 282 1.83 -0.30 0.57
CA GLN A 282 0.48 0.15 0.26
C GLN A 282 -0.52 -0.53 1.17
N LEU A 283 -1.46 0.23 1.73
CA LEU A 283 -2.62 -0.29 2.44
C LEU A 283 -3.83 -0.14 1.53
N LEU A 284 -4.52 -1.25 1.25
CA LEU A 284 -5.83 -1.27 0.63
C LEU A 284 -6.83 -1.83 1.63
N ILE A 285 -8.04 -1.30 1.66
CA ILE A 285 -9.08 -1.71 2.61
C ILE A 285 -10.19 -2.41 1.84
N GLY A 286 -10.44 -3.69 2.14
CA GLY A 286 -11.61 -4.39 1.63
C GLY A 286 -12.88 -3.90 2.33
N TYR A 287 -13.96 -3.74 1.59
CA TYR A 287 -15.23 -3.23 2.12
C TYR A 287 -16.45 -4.05 1.67
N GLU A 288 -17.57 -3.86 2.37
CA GLU A 288 -18.89 -4.40 2.01
C GLU A 288 -19.51 -3.60 0.86
N GLY A 289 -19.85 -4.26 -0.26
CA GLY A 289 -20.36 -3.60 -1.46
C GLY A 289 -21.63 -4.21 -2.00
#